data_AF-A0A2W0BT09-F1
#
_entry.id   AF-A0A2W0BT09-F1
#
_cell.length_a   1.000
_cell.length_b   1.000
_cell.length_c   1.000
_cell.angle_alpha   90.00
_cell.angle_beta   90.00
_cell.angle_gamma   90.00
#
_symmetry.space_group_name_H-M   'P 1'
#
loop_
_entity.id
_entity.type
_entity.pdbx_description
1 polymer ?
#
loop_
_entity_poly.entity_id
_entity_poly.type
_entity_poly.pdbx_seq_one_letter_code
_entity_poly.pdbx_strand_id
1 'polypeptide(L)' 'MATEQQPRESSSGEPLVEDVDYYIENGLYVFTEHYLLKRGYCCQSGCRHCPYGFRIGNYEQK' A
#
# COMPACT_ATOMS: atom_id res chain seq x y z
N MET A 1 15.19 34.88 18.99
CA MET A 1 14.81 33.75 19.86
C MET A 1 14.19 32.69 18.96
N ALA A 2 14.69 31.45 19.07
CA ALA A 2 14.24 30.20 18.43
C ALA A 2 13.98 30.20 16.90
N THR A 3 14.93 29.65 16.16
CA THR A 3 14.76 29.15 14.80
C THR A 3 13.84 27.92 14.85
N GLU A 4 12.63 28.05 14.30
CA GLU A 4 11.69 26.94 14.17
C GLU A 4 12.14 26.07 12.99
N GLN A 5 13.20 25.30 13.23
CA GLN A 5 13.68 24.24 12.37
C GLN A 5 12.64 23.12 12.39
N GLN A 6 11.73 23.15 11.43
CA GLN A 6 10.93 21.98 11.10
C GLN A 6 11.90 20.84 10.71
N PRO A 7 11.74 19.64 11.30
CA PRO A 7 12.79 18.65 11.38
C PRO A 7 13.08 17.98 10.03
N ARG A 8 14.38 17.88 9.76
CA ARG A 8 15.04 17.04 8.76
C ARG A 8 14.90 15.56 9.14
N GLU A 9 13.74 14.95 8.91
CA GLU A 9 13.53 13.53 9.21
C GLU A 9 13.61 12.69 7.92
N SER A 10 14.82 12.58 7.39
CA SER A 10 15.20 11.54 6.45
C SER A 10 15.41 10.23 7.22
N SER A 11 14.38 9.44 7.46
CA SER A 11 14.56 8.01 7.78
C SER A 11 13.27 7.22 7.65
N SER A 12 13.13 6.57 6.49
CA SER A 12 12.30 5.41 6.16
C SER A 12 11.37 4.87 7.26
N GLY A 13 10.12 5.31 7.21
CA GLY A 13 9.06 4.81 8.07
C GLY A 13 7.78 5.62 7.89
N GLU A 14 7.27 5.70 6.66
CA GLU A 14 6.01 6.41 6.41
C GLU A 14 4.88 5.81 7.25
N PRO A 15 4.17 6.62 8.05
CA PRO A 15 3.00 6.14 8.76
C PRO A 15 1.96 5.70 7.74
N LEU A 16 1.32 4.56 7.99
CA LEU A 16 0.21 4.08 7.18
C LEU A 16 -0.96 5.05 7.33
N VAL A 17 -1.36 5.69 6.24
CA VAL A 17 -2.43 6.68 6.26
C VAL A 17 -3.76 5.97 5.97
N GLU A 18 -4.70 6.12 6.89
CA GLU A 18 -6.09 5.69 6.69
C GLU A 18 -6.70 6.41 5.47
N ASP A 19 -7.55 5.73 4.70
CA ASP A 19 -8.09 6.16 3.39
C ASP A 19 -7.08 6.12 2.22
N VAL A 20 -5.77 6.16 2.48
CA VAL A 20 -4.72 6.11 1.45
C VAL A 20 -4.09 4.73 1.31
N ASP A 21 -3.52 4.20 2.39
CA ASP A 21 -2.85 2.90 2.42
C ASP A 21 -3.85 1.76 2.75
N TYR A 22 -4.81 2.05 3.61
CA TYR A 22 -5.86 1.10 3.98
C TYR A 22 -7.12 1.84 4.41
N TYR A 23 -8.28 1.21 4.22
CA TYR A 23 -9.55 1.71 4.72
C TYR A 23 -10.36 0.57 5.34
N ILE A 24 -11.30 0.92 6.22
CA ILE A 24 -12.18 -0.05 6.85
C ILE A 24 -13.52 -0.02 6.13
N GLU A 25 -13.85 -1.12 5.47
CA GLU A 25 -15.14 -1.32 4.81
C GLU A 25 -15.87 -2.45 5.52
N ASN A 26 -17.07 -2.19 6.05
CA ASN A 26 -17.87 -3.19 6.77
C ASN A 26 -17.14 -3.90 7.93
N GLY A 27 -16.20 -3.20 8.59
CA GLY A 27 -15.39 -3.77 9.68
C GLY A 27 -14.23 -4.65 9.23
N LEU A 28 -13.97 -4.72 7.91
CA LEU A 28 -12.85 -5.42 7.30
C LEU A 28 -11.78 -4.42 6.88
N TYR A 29 -10.51 -4.76 7.12
CA TYR A 29 -9.37 -3.97 6.65
C TYR A 29 -9.14 -4.23 5.17
N VAL A 30 -9.35 -3.20 4.34
CA VAL A 30 -9.10 -3.24 2.90
C VAL A 30 -7.82 -2.45 2.60
N PHE A 31 -6.76 -3.18 2.24
CA PHE A 31 -5.50 -2.58 1.81
C PHE A 31 -5.60 -2.12 0.35
N THR A 32 -5.11 -0.92 0.08
CA THR A 32 -5.09 -0.32 -1.25
C THR A 32 -3.83 -0.71 -2.02
N GLU A 33 -3.76 -0.28 -3.29
CA GLU A 33 -2.53 -0.47 -4.08
C GLU A 33 -1.34 0.28 -3.47
N HIS A 34 -1.58 1.41 -2.79
CA HIS A 34 -0.53 2.27 -2.21
C HIS A 34 0.25 1.51 -1.13
N TYR A 35 -0.47 0.81 -0.26
CA TYR A 35 0.15 -0.06 0.75
C TYR A 35 0.96 -1.18 0.10
N LEU A 36 0.42 -1.80 -0.95
CA LEU A 36 1.09 -2.88 -1.67
C LEU A 36 2.35 -2.39 -2.41
N LEU A 37 2.33 -1.16 -2.94
CA LEU A 37 3.49 -0.49 -3.55
C LEU A 37 4.56 -0.17 -2.50
N LYS A 38 4.20 0.44 -1.37
CA LYS A 38 5.12 0.73 -0.26
C LYS A 38 5.76 -0.53 0.31
N ARG A 39 4.99 -1.62 0.39
CA ARG A 39 5.48 -2.94 0.83
C ARG A 39 6.55 -3.50 -0.11
N GLY A 40 6.54 -3.13 -1.39
CA GLY A 40 7.57 -3.48 -2.36
C GLY A 40 7.58 -4.95 -2.79
N TYR A 41 6.56 -5.74 -2.46
CA TYR A 41 6.46 -7.12 -2.92
C TYR A 41 5.03 -7.58 -3.22
N CYS A 42 4.90 -8.38 -4.28
CA CYS A 42 3.65 -9.04 -4.66
C CYS A 42 3.51 -10.37 -3.92
N CYS A 43 2.44 -10.53 -3.13
CA CYS A 43 2.12 -11.77 -2.43
C CYS A 43 1.51 -12.86 -3.34
N GLN A 44 1.33 -12.57 -4.64
CA GLN A 44 0.76 -13.49 -5.64
C GLN A 44 -0.58 -14.13 -5.24
N SER A 45 -1.33 -13.52 -4.32
CA SER A 45 -2.62 -14.04 -3.84
C SER A 45 -3.81 -13.56 -4.67
N GLY A 46 -3.58 -12.82 -5.77
CA GLY A 46 -4.65 -12.35 -6.65
C GLY A 46 -5.49 -11.20 -6.08
N CYS A 47 -4.87 -10.26 -5.38
CA CYS A 47 -5.57 -9.11 -4.79
C CYS A 47 -6.24 -8.23 -5.87
N ARG A 48 -7.45 -7.71 -5.60
CA ARG A 48 -8.17 -6.82 -6.52
C ARG A 48 -7.44 -5.50 -6.82
N HIS A 49 -6.69 -4.98 -5.86
CA HIS A 49 -5.91 -3.74 -5.98
C HIS A 49 -4.41 -4.02 -6.21
N CYS A 50 -4.06 -5.08 -6.92
CA CYS A 50 -2.65 -5.40 -7.16
C CYS A 50 -2.01 -4.36 -8.10
N PRO A 51 -1.02 -3.58 -7.63
CA PRO A 51 -0.33 -2.59 -8.48
C PRO A 51 0.53 -3.27 -9.55
N TYR A 52 0.98 -4.51 -9.30
CA TYR A 52 1.81 -5.28 -10.23
C TYR A 52 1.02 -5.95 -11.36
N GLY A 53 -0.28 -5.71 -11.47
CA GLY A 53 -1.12 -6.34 -12.49
C GLY A 53 -1.20 -7.87 -12.35
N PHE A 54 -0.88 -8.42 -11.18
CA PHE A 54 -0.94 -9.86 -10.91
C PHE A 54 -2.40 -10.30 -10.78
N ARG A 55 -3.05 -10.47 -11.92
CA ARG A 55 -4.29 -11.23 -12.02
C ARG A 55 -3.92 -12.70 -11.97
N ILE A 56 -4.51 -13.44 -11.04
CA ILE A 56 -4.58 -14.90 -11.13
C ILE A 56 -5.46 -15.20 -12.36
N GLY A 57 -4.84 -15.11 -13.53
CA GLY A 57 -5.33 -15.66 -14.77
C GLY A 57 -4.75 -17.06 -14.83
N ASN A 58 -5.59 -18.06 -14.59
CA ASN A 58 -5.31 -19.43 -14.94
C ASN A 58 -4.74 -19.45 -16.37
N TYR A 59 -3.62 -20.15 -16.57
CA TYR A 59 -3.23 -20.67 -17.87
C TYR A 59 -4.42 -21.46 -18.41
N GLU A 60 -5.27 -20.83 -19.24
CA GLU A 60 -6.19 -21.42 -20.21
C GLU A 60 -6.71 -20.27 -21.11
N GLN A 61 -5.85 -19.77 -22.01
CA GLN A 61 -6.34 -19.10 -23.22
C GLN A 61 -6.03 -20.03 -24.39
N LYS A 62 -7.06 -20.78 -24.76
CA LYS A 62 -7.13 -21.70 -25.91
C LYS A 62 -7.00 -20.95 -27.23
#